data_AF-A0A6B3M8X5-F1
#
_entry.id   AF-A0A6B3M8X5-F1
#
_cell.length_a   1.000
_cell.length_b   1.000
_cell.length_c   1.000
_cell.angle_alpha   90.00
_cell.angle_beta   90.00
_cell.angle_gamma   90.00
#
_symmetry.space_group_name_H-M   'P 1'
#
loop_
_entity.id
_entity.type
_entity.pdbx_description
1 polymer ?
#
loop_
_entity_poly.entity_id
_entity_poly.type
_entity_poly.pdbx_seq_one_letter_code
_entity_poly.pdbx_strand_id
1 'polypeptide(L)'
;MNEIHGVYFSETKELGIVNKVDPLNITYLRIRGMWGMQNPISVFDYLNLGDQQNTKFQTIALMKKSKYFSFPEQDRIQIEALSDNKLQINEINIKSPNNPVKLIPAILIKYTI
;
A
#
# COMPACT_ATOMS: atom_id res chain seq x y z
N MET A 1 -6.48 -16.52 -26.92
CA MET A 1 -5.82 -17.40 -25.93
C MET A 1 -5.06 -18.43 -26.73
N ASN A 2 -3.73 -18.45 -26.63
CA ASN A 2 -2.94 -19.50 -27.28
C ASN A 2 -3.09 -20.77 -26.43
N GLU A 3 -3.79 -21.75 -26.97
CA GLU A 3 -3.79 -23.11 -26.42
C GLU A 3 -2.40 -23.72 -26.63
N ILE A 4 -1.78 -24.17 -25.54
CA ILE A 4 -0.54 -24.93 -25.62
C ILE A 4 -0.94 -26.39 -25.83
N HIS A 5 -0.52 -26.97 -26.95
CA HIS A 5 -0.92 -28.31 -27.35
C HIS A 5 -0.50 -29.34 -26.28
N GLY A 6 -1.46 -30.07 -25.71
CA GLY A 6 -1.24 -31.07 -24.65
C GLY A 6 -1.55 -30.61 -23.23
N VAL A 7 -1.96 -29.36 -23.04
CA VAL A 7 -2.19 -28.76 -21.72
C VAL A 7 -3.66 -28.35 -21.54
N TYR A 8 -4.31 -28.80 -20.47
CA TYR A 8 -5.75 -28.55 -20.23
C TYR A 8 -5.98 -27.63 -19.03
N PHE A 9 -6.59 -26.47 -19.28
CA PHE A 9 -7.02 -25.52 -18.24
C PHE A 9 -8.38 -25.94 -17.67
N SER A 10 -8.55 -25.83 -16.35
CA SER A 10 -9.84 -26.05 -15.67
C SER A 10 -10.29 -24.81 -14.90
N GLU A 11 -11.60 -24.58 -14.84
CA GLU A 11 -12.16 -23.51 -14.00
C GLU A 11 -11.84 -23.74 -12.52
N THR A 12 -11.32 -22.71 -11.85
CA THR A 12 -10.97 -22.74 -10.42
C THR A 12 -11.08 -21.36 -9.81
N LYS A 13 -11.17 -21.28 -8.47
CA LYS A 13 -11.09 -20.04 -7.69
C LYS A 13 -9.66 -19.50 -7.54
N GLU A 14 -8.70 -20.16 -8.19
CA GLU A 14 -7.30 -19.75 -8.26
C GLU A 14 -7.00 -19.10 -9.63
N LEU A 15 -5.78 -18.64 -9.86
CA LEU A 15 -5.42 -18.03 -11.16
C LEU A 15 -5.46 -19.06 -12.31
N GLY A 16 -5.24 -20.34 -11.98
CA GLY A 16 -5.44 -21.44 -12.91
C GLY A 16 -5.01 -22.78 -12.32
N ILE A 17 -5.60 -23.86 -12.83
CA ILE A 17 -5.07 -25.21 -12.65
C ILE A 17 -4.78 -25.75 -14.04
N VAL A 18 -3.60 -26.32 -14.18
CA VAL A 18 -3.13 -26.94 -15.41
C VAL A 18 -3.01 -28.44 -15.16
N ASN A 19 -3.85 -29.22 -15.83
CA ASN A 19 -3.87 -30.67 -15.66
C ASN A 19 -2.94 -31.36 -16.67
N LYS A 20 -2.48 -32.57 -16.32
CA LYS A 20 -1.72 -33.49 -17.19
C LYS A 20 -0.37 -32.93 -17.63
N VAL A 21 0.41 -32.45 -16.66
CA VAL A 21 1.71 -31.81 -16.91
C VAL A 21 2.83 -32.83 -17.13
N ASP A 22 2.64 -34.06 -16.69
CA ASP A 22 3.60 -35.15 -16.83
C ASP A 22 3.25 -36.09 -18.00
N PRO A 23 4.24 -36.83 -18.54
CA PRO A 23 4.01 -37.78 -19.62
C PRO A 23 2.99 -38.89 -19.31
N LEU A 24 2.76 -39.20 -18.03
CA LEU A 24 1.78 -40.19 -17.60
C LEU A 24 0.38 -39.59 -17.35
N ASN A 25 0.22 -38.27 -17.51
CA ASN A 25 -1.04 -37.53 -17.36
C ASN A 25 -1.69 -37.63 -15.95
N ILE A 26 -0.93 -37.90 -14.89
CA ILE A 26 -1.46 -38.07 -13.52
C ILE A 26 -1.24 -36.86 -12.60
N THR A 27 -0.45 -35.88 -13.03
CA THR A 27 -0.09 -34.70 -12.24
C THR A 27 -0.86 -33.46 -12.68
N TYR A 28 -1.03 -32.53 -11.75
CA TYR A 28 -1.60 -31.20 -12.01
C TYR A 28 -0.71 -30.12 -11.41
N LEU A 29 -0.52 -29.03 -12.14
CA LEU A 29 0.14 -27.82 -11.70
C LEU A 29 -0.90 -26.82 -11.22
N ARG A 30 -0.71 -26.35 -10.00
CA ARG A 30 -1.58 -25.39 -9.34
C ARG A 30 -0.98 -23.98 -9.45
N ILE A 31 -1.72 -23.02 -10.00
CA ILE A 31 -1.27 -21.64 -10.18
C ILE A 31 -2.06 -20.73 -9.23
N ARG A 32 -1.34 -20.16 -8.25
CA ARG A 32 -1.87 -19.21 -7.27
C ARG A 32 -1.19 -17.86 -7.42
N GLY A 33 -1.94 -16.78 -7.19
CA GLY A 33 -1.36 -15.45 -7.04
C GLY A 33 -0.69 -15.33 -5.68
N MET A 34 0.58 -14.93 -5.66
CA MET A 34 1.25 -14.49 -4.45
C MET A 34 1.30 -12.96 -4.47
N TRP A 35 0.70 -12.32 -3.48
CA TRP A 35 0.74 -10.87 -3.35
C TRP A 35 1.91 -10.50 -2.44
N GLY A 36 2.93 -9.87 -2.99
CA GLY A 36 3.96 -9.19 -2.20
C GLY A 36 3.49 -7.80 -1.82
N MET A 37 3.69 -7.39 -0.57
CA MET A 37 3.48 -6.01 -0.15
C MET A 37 4.82 -5.28 -0.19
N GLN A 38 4.89 -4.19 -0.96
CA GLN A 38 6.07 -3.32 -0.94
C GLN A 38 6.15 -2.53 0.37
N ASN A 39 7.37 -2.11 0.73
CA ASN A 39 7.56 -1.26 1.89
C ASN A 39 6.73 0.04 1.73
N PRO A 40 5.99 0.49 2.76
CA PRO A 40 5.21 1.73 2.70
C PRO A 40 6.01 2.95 2.22
N ILE A 41 7.29 3.06 2.57
CA ILE A 41 8.18 4.14 2.11
C ILE A 41 8.30 4.12 0.59
N SER A 42 8.48 2.94 -0.01
CA SER A 42 8.54 2.79 -1.47
C SER A 42 7.18 3.01 -2.14
N VAL A 43 6.08 2.58 -1.51
CA VAL A 43 4.72 2.77 -2.04
C VAL A 43 4.36 4.26 -2.10
N PHE A 44 4.80 5.02 -1.09
CA PHE A 44 4.53 6.45 -0.94
C PHE A 44 5.71 7.33 -1.38
N ASP A 45 6.61 6.83 -2.23
CA ASP A 45 7.79 7.56 -2.69
C ASP A 45 7.43 8.91 -3.37
N TYR A 46 6.28 8.95 -4.05
CA TYR A 46 5.74 10.16 -4.67
C TYR A 46 5.39 11.29 -3.67
N LEU A 47 5.34 10.99 -2.38
CA LEU A 47 5.14 11.97 -1.30
C LEU A 47 6.47 12.45 -0.70
N ASN A 48 7.62 11.96 -1.18
CA ASN A 48 8.96 12.28 -0.68
C ASN A 48 9.07 12.11 0.85
N LEU A 49 8.55 10.98 1.36
CA LEU A 49 8.54 10.68 2.81
C LEU A 49 9.93 10.30 3.36
N GLY A 50 10.88 9.97 2.48
CA GLY A 50 12.20 9.46 2.84
C GLY A 50 13.05 10.39 3.69
N ASP A 51 14.13 9.81 4.21
CA ASP A 51 15.07 10.46 5.13
C ASP A 51 15.59 11.77 4.55
N GLN A 52 15.40 12.86 5.30
CA GLN A 52 16.23 14.03 5.09
C GLN A 52 17.61 13.66 5.63
N GLN A 53 18.64 13.83 4.80
CA GLN A 53 20.02 13.59 5.24
C GLN A 53 20.24 14.30 6.58
N ASN A 54 20.77 13.57 7.58
CA ASN A 54 21.14 14.06 8.92
C ASN A 54 20.07 14.05 10.04
N THR A 55 18.97 13.31 9.93
CA THR A 55 18.03 13.10 11.07
C THR A 55 18.37 11.85 11.89
N LYS A 56 18.35 11.94 13.23
CA LYS A 56 18.56 10.81 14.14
C LYS A 56 17.29 9.99 14.34
N PHE A 57 16.13 10.63 14.24
CA PHE A 57 14.84 9.99 14.40
C PHE A 57 13.80 10.66 13.50
N GLN A 58 13.04 9.84 12.77
CA GLN A 58 11.92 10.28 11.96
C GLN A 58 10.68 9.44 12.28
N THR A 59 9.57 10.10 12.53
CA THR A 59 8.25 9.47 12.62
C THR A 59 7.33 10.07 11.57
N ILE A 60 6.61 9.22 10.86
CA ILE A 60 5.67 9.61 9.82
C ILE A 60 4.35 8.92 10.10
N ALA A 61 3.29 9.71 10.24
CA ALA A 61 1.93 9.21 10.32
C ALA A 61 1.15 9.72 9.11
N LEU A 62 0.59 8.79 8.35
CA LEU A 62 -0.24 9.08 7.18
C LEU A 62 -1.62 8.46 7.40
N MET A 63 -2.66 9.28 7.34
CA MET A 63 -4.04 8.80 7.52
C MET A 63 -5.03 9.58 6.69
N LYS A 64 -6.19 8.98 6.40
CA LYS A 64 -7.27 9.66 5.69
C LYS A 64 -7.75 10.86 6.51
N LYS A 65 -8.13 11.94 5.83
CA LYS A 65 -8.69 13.13 6.46
C LYS A 65 -9.91 12.75 7.31
N SER A 66 -10.83 11.96 6.76
CA SER A 66 -11.99 11.44 7.52
C SER A 66 -11.63 10.67 8.79
N LYS A 67 -10.50 9.94 8.81
CA LYS A 67 -10.04 9.24 10.00
C LYS A 67 -9.44 10.21 11.01
N TYR A 68 -8.66 11.18 10.57
CA TYR A 68 -8.13 12.23 11.45
C TYR A 68 -9.27 13.00 12.14
N PHE A 69 -10.31 13.39 11.39
CA PHE A 69 -11.47 14.08 11.95
C PHE A 69 -12.38 13.20 12.81
N SER A 70 -12.19 11.88 12.80
CA SER A 70 -12.93 10.96 13.69
C SER A 70 -12.38 10.95 15.13
N PHE A 71 -11.17 11.48 15.35
CA PHE A 71 -10.59 11.59 16.69
C PHE A 71 -11.16 12.79 17.47
N PRO A 72 -11.14 12.73 18.82
CA PRO A 72 -11.57 13.83 19.68
C PRO A 72 -10.88 15.15 19.32
N GLU A 73 -11.65 16.24 19.31
CA GLU A 73 -11.15 17.55 18.95
C GLU A 73 -10.06 18.05 19.91
N GLN A 74 -10.17 17.74 21.21
CA GLN A 74 -9.16 18.08 22.22
C GLN A 74 -7.77 17.53 21.85
N ASP A 75 -7.70 16.28 21.41
CA ASP A 75 -6.45 15.63 21.04
C ASP A 75 -5.86 16.25 19.77
N ARG A 76 -6.72 16.58 18.78
CA ARG A 76 -6.28 17.24 17.54
C ARG A 76 -5.72 18.63 17.82
N ILE A 77 -6.42 19.43 18.63
CA ILE A 77 -5.97 20.77 19.01
C ILE A 77 -4.63 20.72 19.73
N GLN A 78 -4.42 19.75 20.63
CA GLN A 78 -3.12 19.59 21.28
C GLN A 78 -1.99 19.32 20.29
N ILE A 79 -2.23 18.46 19.29
CA ILE A 79 -1.24 18.13 18.26
C ILE A 79 -0.99 19.33 17.33
N GLU A 80 -2.03 20.05 16.93
CA GLU A 80 -1.92 21.23 16.07
C GLU A 80 -1.26 22.41 16.81
N ALA A 81 -1.48 22.53 18.13
CA ALA A 81 -0.86 23.54 18.98
C ALA A 81 0.63 23.28 19.24
N LEU A 82 1.14 22.06 18.99
CA LEU A 82 2.57 21.75 19.01
C LEU A 82 3.24 22.34 17.76
N SER A 83 3.31 23.67 17.70
CA SER A 83 4.08 24.41 16.70
C SER A 83 5.57 24.40 17.06
N ASP A 84 6.19 23.23 16.98
CA ASP A 84 7.66 23.09 16.98
C ASP A 84 8.13 23.00 15.52
N ASN A 85 9.27 23.59 15.18
CA ASN A 85 9.89 23.46 13.85
C ASN A 85 10.16 22.00 13.45
N LYS A 86 10.10 21.08 14.42
CA LYS A 86 10.29 19.63 14.26
C LYS A 86 9.04 18.87 13.86
N LEU A 87 7.85 19.44 14.04
CA LEU A 87 6.57 18.80 13.72
C LEU A 87 5.92 19.50 12.52
N GLN A 88 5.67 18.74 11.46
CA GLN A 88 5.02 19.21 10.25
C GLN A 88 3.71 18.46 10.05
N ILE A 89 2.60 19.20 9.94
CA ILE A 89 1.27 18.65 9.66
C ILE A 89 0.82 19.24 8.32
N ASN A 90 0.70 18.38 7.31
CA ASN A 90 0.34 18.77 5.96
C ASN A 90 -0.93 18.04 5.52
N GLU A 91 -1.88 18.77 4.94
CA GLU A 91 -2.97 18.15 4.19
C GLU A 91 -2.48 17.76 2.79
N ILE A 92 -2.59 16.49 2.44
CA ILE A 92 -2.11 15.95 1.17
C ILE A 92 -3.16 15.05 0.51
N ASN A 93 -2.95 14.73 -0.76
CA ASN A 93 -3.81 13.86 -1.54
C ASN A 93 -3.06 12.56 -1.89
N ILE A 94 -3.60 11.40 -1.48
CA ILE A 94 -2.98 10.09 -1.72
C ILE A 94 -3.75 9.31 -2.79
N LYS A 95 -3.05 8.44 -3.54
CA LYS A 95 -3.68 7.59 -4.54
C LYS A 95 -4.63 6.59 -3.88
N SER A 96 -5.81 6.38 -4.46
CA SER A 96 -6.74 5.37 -3.97
C SER A 96 -6.26 3.96 -4.34
N PRO A 97 -6.20 3.01 -3.38
CA PRO A 97 -5.87 1.62 -3.66
C PRO A 97 -6.83 0.96 -4.68
N ASN A 98 -8.08 1.43 -4.72
CA ASN A 98 -9.11 0.88 -5.61
C ASN A 98 -9.14 1.57 -6.98
N ASN A 99 -8.57 2.77 -7.11
CA ASN A 99 -8.51 3.50 -8.37
C ASN A 99 -7.36 4.53 -8.34
N PRO A 100 -6.24 4.29 -9.04
CA PRO A 100 -5.06 5.14 -8.96
C PRO A 100 -5.27 6.57 -9.50
N VAL A 101 -6.32 6.80 -10.30
CA VAL A 101 -6.69 8.14 -10.81
C VAL A 101 -7.42 8.96 -9.73
N LYS A 102 -8.09 8.28 -8.79
CA LYS A 102 -8.79 8.95 -7.69
C LYS A 102 -7.81 9.29 -6.58
N LEU A 103 -7.82 10.56 -6.19
CA LEU A 103 -7.09 11.06 -5.05
C LEU A 103 -7.99 11.08 -3.81
N ILE A 104 -7.44 10.66 -2.67
CA ILE A 104 -8.11 10.65 -1.37
C ILE A 104 -7.45 11.71 -0.50
N PRO A 105 -8.23 12.61 0.14
CA PRO A 105 -7.69 13.57 1.08
C PRO A 105 -7.15 12.87 2.33
N ALA A 106 -5.94 13.22 2.71
CA ALA A 106 -5.18 12.64 3.80
C ALA A 106 -4.44 13.72 4.60
N ILE A 107 -4.10 13.39 5.83
CA ILE A 107 -3.26 14.20 6.70
C ILE A 107 -1.94 13.46 6.86
N LEU A 108 -0.84 14.16 6.59
CA LEU A 108 0.52 13.71 6.78
C LEU A 108 1.11 14.46 7.96
N ILE A 109 1.51 13.71 8.99
CA ILE A 109 2.22 14.22 10.15
C ILE A 109 3.64 13.68 10.10
N LYS A 110 4.62 14.57 10.10
CA LYS A 110 6.04 14.24 10.10
C LYS A 110 6.71 14.88 11.30
N TYR A 111 7.47 14.08 12.05
CA TYR A 111 8.25 14.53 13.18
C TYR A 111 9.71 14.10 13.01
N THR A 112 10.64 15.04 13.15
CA THR A 112 12.09 14.81 12.93
C THR A 112 12.94 15.40 14.06
N ILE A 113 13.90 14.62 14.58
CA ILE A 113 14.94 15.04 15.54
C ILE A 113 16.31 14.56 15.08
#